data_AF-A0AAD1SSB1-F1
#
_entry.id   AF-A0AAD1SSB1-F1
#
_cell.length_a   1.000
_cell.length_b   1.000
_cell.length_c   1.000
_cell.angle_alpha   90.00
_cell.angle_beta   90.00
_cell.angle_gamma   90.00
#
_symmetry.space_group_name_H-M   'P 1'
#
loop_
_entity.id
_entity.type
_entity.pdbx_description
1 polymer ?
#
loop_
_entity_poly.entity_id
_entity_poly.type
_entity_poly.pdbx_seq_one_letter_code
_entity_poly.pdbx_strand_id
1 'polypeptide(L)'
;MSQETIVECLYAMVLISDDKLRNGKIYTMYHGTTLKNAEEIIANGFKPSTEGWLGMGVYLSRDKEKAAVHPIWLKDKKNKVVLKVTVNVGRVRKIDDLNDPLTMTWHANGYDTAWLPQHTIPNVGEIVCVWDPKMIKLIGVVKAPRKQLGRFPVSHDFIWCEENSPGFRDVHLSSNERPEDDKIYVMYHGTTLASAIKKIKKGFKRSMEGLLGKGIYVTRDVNTAAQYPRGDQSSQVILKLRVNVGKVLNIDHRGNPMQKNWNSDYDMAYVPAYSRIVKHGTERDCVCDPKRIKVVGIVDAPRNCLDYLETLVEKCKK
;
A
#
# COMPACT_ATOMS: atom_id res chain seq x y z
N MET A 1 9.47 20.20 -4.94
CA MET A 1 8.24 20.09 -4.15
C MET A 1 8.30 21.16 -3.08
N SER A 2 7.27 22.01 -2.94
CA SER A 2 7.27 23.06 -1.92
C SER A 2 7.13 22.46 -0.53
N GLN A 3 7.77 23.09 0.47
CA GLN A 3 7.67 22.68 1.89
C GLN A 3 6.21 22.58 2.37
N GLU A 4 5.29 23.35 1.78
CA GLU A 4 3.85 23.30 2.08
C GLU A 4 3.21 21.94 1.75
N THR A 5 3.65 21.27 0.68
CA THR A 5 3.11 19.94 0.31
C THR A 5 3.52 18.85 1.31
N ILE A 6 4.69 19.01 1.94
CA ILE A 6 5.23 18.07 2.93
C ILE A 6 4.53 18.26 4.29
N VAL A 7 4.19 19.51 4.65
CA VAL A 7 3.48 19.83 5.90
C VAL A 7 2.02 19.35 5.86
N GLU A 8 1.32 19.45 4.71
CA GLU A 8 -0.03 18.88 4.55
C GLU A 8 -0.04 17.35 4.71
N CYS A 9 1.00 16.65 4.23
CA CYS A 9 1.13 15.20 4.41
C CYS A 9 1.41 14.80 5.86
N LEU A 10 2.21 15.59 6.60
CA LEU A 10 2.52 15.36 8.01
C LEU A 10 1.30 15.53 8.93
N TYR A 11 0.37 16.43 8.60
CA TYR A 11 -0.84 16.63 9.41
C TYR A 11 -1.92 15.55 9.20
N ALA A 12 -1.91 14.84 8.07
CA ALA A 12 -2.82 13.74 7.77
C ALA A 12 -2.54 12.43 8.56
N MET A 13 -1.45 12.42 9.33
CA MET A 13 -0.87 11.23 9.96
C MET A 13 -1.17 11.09 11.44
N VAL A 14 -1.87 12.05 12.03
CA VAL A 14 -2.43 11.87 13.35
C VAL A 14 -3.76 11.14 13.15
N LEU A 15 -3.97 10.02 13.87
CA LEU A 15 -5.27 9.39 14.16
C LEU A 15 -5.70 8.18 13.30
N ILE A 16 -4.79 7.22 13.04
CA ILE A 16 -5.18 5.83 12.72
C ILE A 16 -5.65 5.06 13.98
N SER A 17 -5.37 5.56 15.19
CA SER A 17 -5.60 4.85 16.46
C SER A 17 -6.66 5.50 17.37
N ASP A 18 -7.48 6.41 16.87
CA ASP A 18 -8.42 7.15 17.71
C ASP A 18 -9.85 6.67 17.43
N ASP A 19 -10.53 6.17 18.46
CA ASP A 19 -11.93 5.72 18.39
C ASP A 19 -12.91 6.84 18.01
N LYS A 20 -12.42 8.08 17.83
CA LYS A 20 -13.21 9.27 17.53
C LYS A 20 -12.60 10.12 16.41
N LEU A 21 -13.48 10.70 15.58
CA LEU A 21 -13.10 11.80 14.70
C LEU A 21 -13.04 13.11 15.50
N ARG A 22 -11.87 13.77 15.50
CA ARG A 22 -11.61 15.02 16.21
C ARG A 22 -11.67 16.19 15.24
N ASN A 23 -12.25 17.29 15.70
CA ASN A 23 -12.36 18.53 14.93
C ASN A 23 -10.99 19.05 14.45
N GLY A 24 -10.97 19.58 13.23
CA GLY A 24 -9.81 20.24 12.62
C GLY A 24 -8.64 19.31 12.30
N LYS A 25 -8.86 17.99 12.33
CA LYS A 25 -7.84 17.00 12.00
C LYS A 25 -7.95 16.53 10.56
N ILE A 26 -6.84 16.01 10.04
CA ILE A 26 -6.79 15.39 8.73
C ILE A 26 -6.61 13.89 8.91
N TYR A 27 -7.42 13.10 8.22
CA TYR A 27 -7.39 11.65 8.30
C TYR A 27 -7.14 11.02 6.94
N THR A 28 -6.49 9.86 6.93
CA THR A 28 -6.51 8.96 5.77
C THR A 28 -7.79 8.13 5.78
N MET A 29 -8.54 8.15 4.68
CA MET A 29 -9.78 7.38 4.51
C MET A 29 -9.85 6.73 3.13
N TYR A 30 -10.89 5.94 2.91
CA TYR A 30 -11.11 5.17 1.70
C TYR A 30 -12.51 5.41 1.12
N HIS A 31 -12.58 5.49 -0.21
CA HIS A 31 -13.82 5.63 -0.97
C HIS A 31 -13.97 4.46 -1.94
N GLY A 32 -14.99 3.62 -1.72
CA GLY A 32 -15.36 2.55 -2.64
C GLY A 32 -16.27 3.04 -3.74
N THR A 33 -15.88 2.82 -4.99
CA THR A 33 -16.62 3.34 -6.15
C THR A 33 -16.46 2.43 -7.37
N THR A 34 -17.09 2.80 -8.47
CA THR A 34 -16.93 2.08 -9.75
C THR A 34 -15.68 2.55 -10.49
N LEU A 35 -15.17 1.74 -11.43
CA LEU A 35 -14.07 2.14 -12.31
C LEU A 35 -14.36 3.47 -13.02
N LYS A 36 -15.55 3.60 -13.61
CA LYS A 36 -16.00 4.81 -14.31
C LYS A 36 -15.98 6.03 -13.38
N ASN A 37 -16.57 5.90 -12.19
CA ASN A 37 -16.61 7.01 -11.23
C ASN A 37 -15.22 7.37 -10.71
N ALA A 38 -14.33 6.39 -10.53
CA ALA A 38 -12.94 6.66 -10.15
C ALA A 38 -12.22 7.50 -11.21
N GLU A 39 -12.41 7.21 -12.50
CA GLU A 39 -11.86 8.02 -13.60
C GLU A 39 -12.44 9.44 -13.59
N GLU A 40 -13.74 9.58 -13.38
CA GLU A 40 -14.39 10.90 -13.28
C GLU A 40 -13.89 11.70 -12.07
N ILE A 41 -13.70 11.06 -10.92
CA ILE A 41 -13.16 11.68 -9.70
C ILE A 41 -11.71 12.13 -9.92
N ILE A 42 -10.91 11.33 -10.61
CA ILE A 42 -9.52 11.69 -10.91
C ILE A 42 -9.45 12.88 -11.87
N ALA A 43 -10.33 12.93 -12.86
CA ALA A 43 -10.34 14.00 -13.85
C ALA A 43 -10.93 15.31 -13.29
N ASN A 44 -12.00 15.22 -12.49
CA ASN A 44 -12.86 16.37 -12.17
C ASN A 44 -13.03 16.62 -10.66
N GLY A 45 -12.45 15.77 -9.80
CA GLY A 45 -12.67 15.81 -8.36
C GLY A 45 -13.95 15.08 -7.93
N PHE A 46 -14.12 14.98 -6.61
CA PHE A 46 -15.29 14.34 -6.00
C PHE A 46 -16.57 15.18 -6.23
N LYS A 47 -17.69 14.49 -6.41
CA LYS A 47 -19.03 15.07 -6.41
C LYS A 47 -19.81 14.48 -5.23
N PRO A 48 -20.54 15.31 -4.46
CA PRO A 48 -21.34 14.80 -3.34
C PRO A 48 -22.49 13.95 -3.88
N SER A 49 -22.80 12.87 -3.16
CA SER A 49 -24.05 12.15 -3.32
C SER A 49 -25.21 13.06 -2.94
N THR A 50 -26.34 12.92 -3.62
CA THR A 50 -27.59 13.61 -3.27
C THR A 50 -28.38 12.88 -2.18
N GLU A 51 -27.94 11.69 -1.78
CA GLU A 51 -28.62 10.81 -0.83
C GLU A 51 -27.64 10.00 0.04
N GLY A 52 -28.18 9.41 1.10
CA GLY A 52 -27.50 8.44 1.96
C GLY A 52 -27.91 8.57 3.42
N TRP A 53 -27.28 7.78 4.29
CA TRP A 53 -27.64 7.65 5.71
C TRP A 53 -27.44 8.94 6.53
N LEU A 54 -26.52 9.80 6.07
CA LEU A 54 -26.18 11.07 6.71
C LEU A 54 -26.48 12.24 5.76
N GLY A 55 -27.43 12.06 4.84
CA GLY A 55 -27.82 13.06 3.86
C GLY A 55 -26.80 13.23 2.74
N MET A 56 -26.74 14.44 2.19
CA MET A 56 -25.90 14.76 1.04
C MET A 56 -24.42 14.88 1.44
N GLY A 57 -23.53 14.42 0.56
CA GLY A 57 -22.08 14.51 0.78
C GLY A 57 -21.28 13.36 0.16
N VAL A 58 -19.98 13.35 0.42
CA VAL A 58 -19.07 12.29 -0.03
C VAL A 58 -18.87 11.28 1.11
N TYR A 59 -19.21 10.03 0.85
CA TYR A 59 -19.16 8.95 1.82
C TYR A 59 -17.80 8.25 1.81
N LEU A 60 -17.21 8.11 2.98
CA LEU A 60 -15.87 7.59 3.23
C LEU A 60 -15.88 6.62 4.42
N SER A 61 -14.82 5.82 4.51
CA SER A 61 -14.59 4.87 5.60
C SER A 61 -13.11 4.90 6.00
N ARG A 62 -12.79 4.83 7.29
CA ARG A 62 -11.41 4.58 7.75
C ARG A 62 -10.97 3.12 7.53
N ASP A 63 -11.95 2.23 7.37
CA ASP A 63 -11.76 0.82 7.03
C ASP A 63 -11.76 0.63 5.49
N LYS A 64 -10.64 0.12 4.96
CA LYS A 64 -10.41 -0.11 3.53
C LYS A 64 -11.26 -1.27 3.01
N GLU A 65 -11.38 -2.34 3.78
CA GLU A 65 -12.11 -3.56 3.45
C GLU A 65 -13.60 -3.26 3.35
N LYS A 66 -14.13 -2.46 4.30
CA LYS A 66 -15.48 -1.91 4.23
C LYS A 66 -15.67 -1.08 2.96
N ALA A 67 -14.78 -0.13 2.69
CA ALA A 67 -14.89 0.69 1.47
C ALA A 67 -14.90 -0.20 0.22
N ALA A 68 -14.13 -1.28 0.18
CA ALA A 68 -14.07 -2.21 -0.94
C ALA A 68 -15.37 -2.98 -1.22
N VAL A 69 -16.32 -3.00 -0.28
CA VAL A 69 -17.65 -3.58 -0.48
C VAL A 69 -18.52 -2.63 -1.33
N HIS A 70 -18.24 -1.33 -1.33
CA HIS A 70 -19.02 -0.35 -2.08
C HIS A 70 -18.57 -0.25 -3.56
N PRO A 71 -19.51 0.04 -4.48
CA PRO A 71 -20.95 0.11 -4.24
C PRO A 71 -21.58 -1.27 -4.02
N ILE A 72 -22.53 -1.37 -3.07
CA ILE A 72 -23.10 -2.65 -2.60
C ILE A 72 -23.87 -3.36 -3.71
N TRP A 73 -24.60 -2.62 -4.57
CA TRP A 73 -25.39 -3.18 -5.66
C TRP A 73 -24.55 -3.82 -6.77
N LEU A 74 -23.28 -3.42 -6.91
CA LEU A 74 -22.40 -3.94 -7.94
C LEU A 74 -21.83 -5.28 -7.50
N LYS A 75 -22.38 -6.38 -8.03
CA LYS A 75 -21.88 -7.74 -7.75
C LYS A 75 -20.56 -8.04 -8.47
N ASP A 76 -20.30 -7.39 -9.61
CA ASP A 76 -19.07 -7.58 -10.36
C ASP A 76 -17.88 -6.86 -9.70
N LYS A 77 -17.00 -7.64 -9.06
CA LYS A 77 -15.77 -7.14 -8.43
C LYS A 77 -14.78 -6.55 -9.44
N LYS A 78 -14.90 -6.86 -10.74
CA LYS A 78 -14.02 -6.33 -11.80
C LYS A 78 -14.30 -4.87 -12.15
N ASN A 79 -15.33 -4.26 -11.58
CA ASN A 79 -15.62 -2.84 -11.75
C ASN A 79 -15.52 -2.04 -10.45
N LYS A 80 -15.07 -2.65 -9.34
CA LYS A 80 -14.88 -1.94 -8.07
C LYS A 80 -13.47 -1.37 -7.96
N VAL A 81 -13.41 -0.12 -7.51
CA VAL A 81 -12.18 0.62 -7.21
C VAL A 81 -12.28 1.16 -5.79
N VAL A 82 -11.16 1.15 -5.07
CA VAL A 82 -11.03 1.83 -3.77
C VAL A 82 -9.99 2.92 -3.92
N LEU A 83 -10.44 4.16 -3.75
CA LEU A 83 -9.59 5.34 -3.69
C LEU A 83 -9.13 5.53 -2.24
N LYS A 84 -7.88 5.94 -2.05
CA LYS A 84 -7.34 6.41 -0.77
C LYS A 84 -7.28 7.92 -0.82
N VAL A 85 -7.76 8.57 0.23
CA VAL A 85 -7.89 10.02 0.30
C VAL A 85 -7.34 10.55 1.62
N THR A 86 -6.88 11.79 1.63
CA THR A 86 -6.76 12.57 2.87
C THR A 86 -7.97 13.49 2.99
N VAL A 87 -8.50 13.59 4.21
CA VAL A 87 -9.75 14.30 4.50
C VAL A 87 -9.50 15.26 5.63
N ASN A 88 -9.64 16.56 5.38
CA ASN A 88 -9.79 17.53 6.46
C ASN A 88 -11.23 17.44 6.98
N VAL A 89 -11.42 16.97 8.21
CA VAL A 89 -12.80 16.73 8.71
C VAL A 89 -13.47 18.00 9.25
N GLY A 90 -12.74 19.12 9.34
CA GLY A 90 -13.27 20.39 9.84
C GLY A 90 -14.00 20.22 11.16
N ARG A 91 -15.21 20.78 11.28
CA ARG A 91 -16.09 20.56 12.43
C ARG A 91 -16.90 19.27 12.23
N VAL A 92 -16.73 18.32 13.15
CA VAL A 92 -17.37 17.01 13.10
C VAL A 92 -18.65 16.99 13.94
N ARG A 93 -19.75 16.48 13.37
CA ARG A 93 -20.96 16.08 14.10
C ARG A 93 -20.96 14.57 14.25
N LYS A 94 -20.86 14.08 15.49
CA LYS A 94 -21.14 12.68 15.81
C LYS A 94 -22.66 12.47 15.71
N ILE A 95 -23.08 11.45 14.98
CA ILE A 95 -24.45 10.96 14.85
C ILE A 95 -24.45 9.51 15.35
N ASP A 96 -24.71 9.31 16.64
CA ASP A 96 -24.80 8.00 17.29
C ASP A 96 -26.25 7.54 17.54
N ASP A 97 -27.23 8.31 17.05
CA ASP A 97 -28.63 7.93 16.93
C ASP A 97 -29.15 8.44 15.58
N LEU A 98 -29.75 7.56 14.77
CA LEU A 98 -30.32 7.94 13.47
C LEU A 98 -31.57 8.81 13.60
N ASN A 99 -32.16 8.91 14.80
CA ASN A 99 -33.22 9.85 15.10
C ASN A 99 -32.70 11.24 15.47
N ASP A 100 -31.38 11.46 15.48
CA ASP A 100 -30.80 12.78 15.71
C ASP A 100 -31.38 13.77 14.69
N PRO A 101 -31.96 14.92 15.12
CA PRO A 101 -32.55 15.91 14.22
C PRO A 101 -31.56 16.46 13.19
N LEU A 102 -30.25 16.35 13.43
CA LEU A 102 -29.21 16.79 12.52
C LEU A 102 -28.71 15.70 11.56
N THR A 103 -29.23 14.47 11.61
CA THR A 103 -28.78 13.34 10.76
C THR A 103 -28.70 13.71 9.28
N MET A 104 -29.65 14.51 8.79
CA MET A 104 -29.70 14.96 7.39
C MET A 104 -29.31 16.43 7.17
N THR A 105 -29.17 17.22 8.24
CA THR A 105 -29.07 18.70 8.18
C THR A 105 -27.84 19.27 8.89
N TRP A 106 -26.94 18.42 9.36
CA TRP A 106 -25.69 18.82 10.03
C TRP A 106 -24.88 19.86 9.24
N HIS A 107 -24.82 19.75 7.91
CA HIS A 107 -24.10 20.71 7.06
C HIS A 107 -24.71 22.12 7.14
N ALA A 108 -26.04 22.23 7.17
CA ALA A 108 -26.75 23.50 7.36
C ALA A 108 -26.54 24.10 8.76
N ASN A 109 -26.04 23.30 9.71
CA ASN A 109 -25.75 23.70 11.09
C ASN A 109 -24.25 23.99 11.30
N GLY A 110 -23.50 24.20 10.22
CA GLY A 110 -22.10 24.61 10.27
C GLY A 110 -21.13 23.49 10.64
N TYR A 111 -21.48 22.24 10.33
CA TYR A 111 -20.58 21.09 10.41
C TYR A 111 -20.07 20.71 9.02
N ASP A 112 -18.80 20.34 8.92
CA ASP A 112 -18.16 19.96 7.67
C ASP A 112 -18.23 18.45 7.41
N THR A 113 -18.30 17.67 8.50
CA THR A 113 -18.35 16.20 8.46
C THR A 113 -19.38 15.67 9.45
N ALA A 114 -20.25 14.75 8.99
CA ALA A 114 -21.01 13.87 9.86
C ALA A 114 -20.31 12.52 10.04
N TRP A 115 -20.34 12.00 11.26
CA TRP A 115 -19.67 10.78 11.64
C TRP A 115 -20.62 9.84 12.39
N LEU A 116 -20.84 8.66 11.81
CA LEU A 116 -21.58 7.56 12.42
C LEU A 116 -20.58 6.48 12.90
N PRO A 117 -20.43 6.26 14.22
CA PRO A 117 -19.51 5.27 14.77
C PRO A 117 -19.85 3.82 14.40
N GLN A 118 -18.85 2.93 14.42
CA GLN A 118 -18.94 1.54 13.96
C GLN A 118 -20.03 0.69 14.62
N HIS A 119 -20.41 0.98 15.87
CA HIS A 119 -21.38 0.21 16.64
C HIS A 119 -22.79 0.81 16.67
N THR A 120 -23.02 1.90 15.94
CA THR A 120 -24.32 2.59 15.92
C THR A 120 -25.39 1.75 15.22
N ILE A 121 -25.00 1.06 14.13
CA ILE A 121 -25.90 0.18 13.37
C ILE A 121 -25.22 -1.18 13.21
N PRO A 122 -25.86 -2.28 13.64
CA PRO A 122 -25.32 -3.62 13.45
C PRO A 122 -24.95 -3.91 11.99
N ASN A 123 -23.74 -4.45 11.77
CA ASN A 123 -23.22 -4.90 10.48
C ASN A 123 -23.02 -3.82 9.39
N VAL A 124 -23.25 -2.53 9.70
CA VAL A 124 -22.98 -1.44 8.75
C VAL A 124 -21.55 -0.91 8.93
N GLY A 125 -21.07 -0.83 10.17
CA GLY A 125 -19.77 -0.24 10.51
C GLY A 125 -19.73 1.28 10.32
N GLU A 126 -18.56 1.90 10.50
CA GLU A 126 -18.41 3.36 10.54
C GLU A 126 -18.76 4.06 9.22
N ILE A 127 -19.55 5.13 9.25
CA ILE A 127 -19.80 5.98 8.08
C ILE A 127 -19.27 7.39 8.35
N VAL A 128 -18.48 7.93 7.42
CA VAL A 128 -18.07 9.33 7.42
C VAL A 128 -18.67 10.00 6.19
N CYS A 129 -19.38 11.11 6.36
CA CYS A 129 -19.95 11.89 5.28
C CYS A 129 -19.41 13.31 5.33
N VAL A 130 -18.72 13.74 4.27
CA VAL A 130 -18.09 15.06 4.17
C VAL A 130 -18.90 15.94 3.22
N TRP A 131 -19.19 17.16 3.63
CA TRP A 131 -20.08 18.05 2.89
C TRP A 131 -19.41 18.62 1.62
N ASP A 132 -18.29 19.32 1.81
CA ASP A 132 -17.55 19.95 0.71
C ASP A 132 -16.48 18.99 0.15
N PRO A 133 -16.60 18.54 -1.12
CA PRO A 133 -15.59 17.72 -1.78
C PRO A 133 -14.17 18.30 -1.76
N LYS A 134 -14.02 19.63 -1.66
CA LYS A 134 -12.71 20.30 -1.61
C LYS A 134 -11.89 19.94 -0.38
N MET A 135 -12.53 19.41 0.66
CA MET A 135 -11.85 18.93 1.87
C MET A 135 -11.23 17.54 1.69
N ILE A 136 -11.42 16.92 0.51
CA ILE A 136 -10.96 15.58 0.18
C ILE A 136 -9.91 15.66 -0.91
N LYS A 137 -8.69 15.22 -0.59
CA LYS A 137 -7.58 15.14 -1.54
C LYS A 137 -7.34 13.69 -1.91
N LEU A 138 -7.43 13.38 -3.20
CA LEU A 138 -7.09 12.06 -3.70
C LEU A 138 -5.59 11.80 -3.53
N ILE A 139 -5.25 10.72 -2.83
CA ILE A 139 -3.87 10.26 -2.63
C ILE A 139 -3.63 8.87 -3.23
N GLY A 140 -4.52 8.36 -4.07
CA GLY A 140 -4.23 7.21 -4.91
C GLY A 140 -5.32 6.15 -4.95
N VAL A 141 -4.98 5.03 -5.59
CA VAL A 141 -5.87 3.89 -5.83
C VAL A 141 -5.28 2.67 -5.14
N VAL A 142 -5.94 2.20 -4.08
CA VAL A 142 -5.45 1.07 -3.25
C VAL A 142 -6.09 -0.27 -3.60
N LYS A 143 -7.10 -0.25 -4.47
CA LYS A 143 -7.69 -1.45 -5.05
C LYS A 143 -8.30 -1.08 -6.40
N ALA A 144 -7.91 -1.80 -7.45
CA ALA A 144 -8.54 -1.68 -8.77
C ALA A 144 -8.34 -2.99 -9.55
N PRO A 145 -9.14 -3.22 -10.59
CA PRO A 145 -8.91 -4.32 -11.53
C PRO A 145 -7.54 -4.13 -12.19
N ARG A 146 -6.66 -5.14 -12.13
CA ARG A 146 -5.26 -4.97 -12.52
C ARG A 146 -5.03 -4.55 -13.96
N LYS A 147 -5.87 -5.02 -14.88
CA LYS A 147 -5.85 -4.60 -16.30
C LYS A 147 -6.11 -3.10 -16.48
N GLN A 148 -6.71 -2.44 -15.50
CA GLN A 148 -7.07 -1.02 -15.53
C GLN A 148 -6.14 -0.17 -14.65
N LEU A 149 -5.22 -0.76 -13.87
CA LEU A 149 -4.31 0.00 -12.99
C LEU A 149 -3.44 0.99 -13.76
N GLY A 150 -3.08 0.68 -15.01
CA GLY A 150 -2.31 1.58 -15.87
C GLY A 150 -3.07 2.82 -16.36
N ARG A 151 -4.39 2.89 -16.16
CA ARG A 151 -5.23 4.07 -16.48
C ARG A 151 -5.24 5.10 -15.37
N PHE A 152 -4.82 4.70 -14.17
CA PHE A 152 -4.72 5.58 -13.03
C PHE A 152 -3.28 6.08 -12.90
N PRO A 153 -3.06 7.39 -12.69
CA PRO A 153 -1.75 7.89 -12.31
C PRO A 153 -1.47 7.44 -10.88
N VAL A 154 -1.09 6.16 -10.71
CA VAL A 154 -0.50 5.69 -9.47
C VAL A 154 0.90 6.29 -9.45
N SER A 155 1.02 7.51 -8.94
CA SER A 155 2.33 8.13 -8.74
C SER A 155 3.19 7.19 -7.90
N HIS A 156 4.48 7.16 -8.19
CA HIS A 156 5.45 6.36 -7.43
C HIS A 156 5.37 6.69 -5.92
N ASP A 157 5.04 7.94 -5.59
CA ASP A 157 4.90 8.45 -4.23
C ASP A 157 3.75 7.76 -3.46
N PHE A 158 2.73 7.25 -4.15
CA PHE A 158 1.59 6.59 -3.51
C PHE A 158 1.88 5.17 -3.01
N ILE A 159 2.80 4.45 -3.67
CA ILE A 159 3.23 3.10 -3.21
C ILE A 159 3.92 3.21 -1.84
N TRP A 160 4.61 4.32 -1.58
CA TRP A 160 5.42 4.50 -0.38
C TRP A 160 4.78 5.42 0.67
N CYS A 161 3.48 5.73 0.54
CA CYS A 161 2.81 6.62 1.49
C CYS A 161 2.87 6.14 2.95
N GLU A 162 2.90 4.82 3.21
CA GLU A 162 3.07 4.30 4.58
C GLU A 162 4.47 4.58 5.15
N GLU A 163 5.50 4.62 4.29
CA GLU A 163 6.89 4.94 4.68
C GLU A 163 7.05 6.38 5.18
N ASN A 164 6.21 7.30 4.68
CA ASN A 164 6.24 8.70 5.10
C ASN A 164 5.65 8.94 6.50
N SER A 165 5.09 7.90 7.14
CA SER A 165 4.48 8.01 8.48
C SER A 165 5.53 8.27 9.56
N PRO A 166 5.33 9.21 10.50
CA PRO A 166 6.20 9.41 11.66
C PRO A 166 6.36 8.14 12.51
N GLY A 167 5.37 7.24 12.46
CA GLY A 167 5.38 5.95 13.13
C GLY A 167 5.93 4.81 12.28
N PHE A 168 6.35 5.06 11.04
CA PHE A 168 6.91 4.03 10.17
C PHE A 168 8.19 3.48 10.80
N ARG A 169 8.25 2.15 10.89
CA ARG A 169 9.42 1.42 11.35
C ARG A 169 9.67 0.27 10.39
N ASP A 170 10.95 -0.07 10.22
CA ASP A 170 11.33 -1.27 9.49
C ASP A 170 10.69 -2.49 10.15
N VAL A 171 9.88 -3.23 9.37
CA VAL A 171 9.25 -4.47 9.83
C VAL A 171 10.05 -5.65 9.30
N HIS A 172 10.55 -6.48 10.22
CA HIS A 172 11.27 -7.70 9.92
C HIS A 172 10.34 -8.89 10.12
N LEU A 173 9.81 -9.42 9.01
CA LEU A 173 8.93 -10.58 9.04
C LEU A 173 9.74 -11.87 8.98
N SER A 174 9.47 -12.83 9.85
CA SER A 174 10.20 -14.11 9.82
C SER A 174 9.86 -14.91 8.56
N SER A 175 10.76 -15.82 8.13
CA SER A 175 10.58 -16.67 6.94
C SER A 175 9.33 -17.55 6.97
N ASN A 176 8.81 -17.85 8.17
CA ASN A 176 7.66 -18.73 8.37
C ASN A 176 6.33 -17.99 8.41
N GLU A 177 6.36 -16.67 8.61
CA GLU A 177 5.15 -15.86 8.65
C GLU A 177 4.64 -15.54 7.25
N ARG A 178 3.33 -15.32 7.14
CA ARG A 178 2.69 -14.88 5.91
C ARG A 178 2.80 -13.35 5.80
N PRO A 179 3.33 -12.80 4.70
CA PRO A 179 3.24 -11.37 4.45
C PRO A 179 1.77 -10.95 4.29
N GLU A 180 1.40 -9.88 4.99
CA GLU A 180 0.08 -9.25 4.87
C GLU A 180 0.04 -8.33 3.64
N ASP A 181 -1.14 -8.21 3.04
CA ASP A 181 -1.34 -7.34 1.89
C ASP A 181 -1.01 -5.88 2.25
N ASP A 182 -0.44 -5.17 1.28
CA ASP A 182 -0.14 -3.74 1.31
C ASP A 182 0.83 -3.27 2.39
N LYS A 183 1.59 -4.20 3.01
CA LYS A 183 2.65 -3.88 3.97
C LYS A 183 4.01 -3.65 3.31
N ILE A 184 4.90 -3.02 4.07
CA ILE A 184 6.31 -2.84 3.72
C ILE A 184 7.17 -3.66 4.68
N TYR A 185 7.99 -4.56 4.13
CA TYR A 185 8.91 -5.38 4.91
C TYR A 185 10.35 -5.13 4.50
N VAL A 186 11.26 -5.33 5.46
CA VAL A 186 12.69 -5.45 5.17
C VAL A 186 12.96 -6.81 4.55
N MET A 187 13.66 -6.80 3.42
CA MET A 187 14.10 -8.00 2.72
C MET A 187 15.53 -7.82 2.19
N TYR A 188 16.10 -8.88 1.65
CA TYR A 188 17.50 -8.95 1.25
C TYR A 188 17.66 -9.52 -0.15
N HIS A 189 18.73 -9.08 -0.82
CA HIS A 189 19.09 -9.57 -2.15
C HIS A 189 20.61 -9.64 -2.31
N GLY A 190 21.14 -10.86 -2.36
CA GLY A 190 22.55 -11.12 -2.68
C GLY A 190 22.80 -11.03 -4.18
N THR A 191 23.86 -10.31 -4.57
CA THR A 191 24.22 -10.07 -5.97
C THR A 191 25.71 -9.75 -6.09
N THR A 192 26.20 -9.54 -7.31
CA THR A 192 27.59 -9.09 -7.53
C THR A 192 27.71 -7.57 -7.34
N LEU A 193 28.90 -7.07 -6.99
CA LEU A 193 29.20 -5.64 -6.86
C LEU A 193 28.72 -4.82 -8.07
N ALA A 194 29.07 -5.26 -9.28
CA ALA A 194 28.66 -4.59 -10.51
C ALA A 194 27.13 -4.53 -10.68
N SER A 195 26.42 -5.56 -10.22
CA SER A 195 24.96 -5.62 -10.26
C SER A 195 24.31 -4.78 -9.17
N ALA A 196 24.92 -4.72 -7.97
CA ALA A 196 24.48 -3.86 -6.87
C ALA A 196 24.51 -2.39 -7.29
N ILE A 197 25.62 -1.93 -7.87
CA ILE A 197 25.76 -0.55 -8.38
C ILE A 197 24.67 -0.22 -9.39
N LYS A 198 24.38 -1.13 -10.33
CA LYS A 198 23.31 -0.95 -11.33
C LYS A 198 21.93 -0.84 -10.67
N LYS A 199 21.64 -1.69 -9.68
CA LYS A 199 20.36 -1.69 -8.96
C LYS A 199 20.16 -0.43 -8.13
N ILE A 200 21.20 0.07 -7.46
CA ILE A 200 21.13 1.31 -6.69
C ILE A 200 20.87 2.50 -7.63
N LYS A 201 21.58 2.59 -8.76
CA LYS A 201 21.46 3.74 -9.68
C LYS A 201 20.20 3.72 -10.54
N LYS A 202 19.74 2.54 -10.97
CA LYS A 202 18.71 2.38 -12.02
C LYS A 202 17.50 1.58 -11.58
N GLY A 203 17.48 1.08 -10.35
CA GLY A 203 16.45 0.16 -9.85
C GLY A 203 16.64 -1.27 -10.34
N PHE A 204 15.77 -2.15 -9.85
CA PHE A 204 15.76 -3.56 -10.24
C PHE A 204 15.19 -3.77 -11.64
N LYS A 205 15.57 -4.89 -12.25
CA LYS A 205 14.93 -5.41 -13.47
C LYS A 205 14.40 -6.80 -13.18
N ARG A 206 13.24 -7.12 -13.77
CA ARG A 206 12.63 -8.44 -13.63
C ARG A 206 13.53 -9.51 -14.26
N SER A 207 13.70 -10.62 -13.56
CA SER A 207 14.13 -11.86 -14.19
C SER A 207 13.02 -12.38 -15.08
N MET A 208 13.39 -12.99 -16.22
CA MET A 208 12.44 -13.64 -17.13
C MET A 208 12.04 -15.04 -16.67
N GLU A 209 12.78 -15.61 -15.73
CA GLU A 209 12.62 -16.97 -15.23
C GLU A 209 12.87 -17.04 -13.71
N GLY A 210 12.64 -18.23 -13.14
CA GLY A 210 12.89 -18.54 -11.74
C GLY A 210 11.75 -19.37 -11.13
N LEU A 211 11.87 -19.69 -9.84
CA LEU A 211 10.94 -20.59 -9.12
C LEU A 211 9.47 -20.17 -9.24
N LEU A 212 9.20 -18.87 -9.18
CA LEU A 212 7.88 -18.24 -9.26
C LEU A 212 7.63 -17.53 -10.60
N GLY A 213 8.41 -17.85 -11.64
CA GLY A 213 8.29 -17.20 -12.95
C GLY A 213 8.92 -15.79 -12.99
N LYS A 214 8.34 -14.91 -13.82
CA LYS A 214 8.89 -13.57 -14.10
C LYS A 214 8.74 -12.61 -12.92
N GLY A 215 9.85 -12.13 -12.35
CA GLY A 215 9.83 -11.17 -11.25
C GLY A 215 11.20 -10.90 -10.65
N ILE A 216 11.22 -10.20 -9.52
CA ILE A 216 12.42 -9.88 -8.75
C ILE A 216 12.42 -10.76 -7.51
N TYR A 217 13.45 -11.60 -7.37
CA TYR A 217 13.57 -12.51 -6.23
C TYR A 217 14.29 -11.84 -5.08
N VAL A 218 13.65 -11.87 -3.93
CA VAL A 218 14.14 -11.38 -2.64
C VAL A 218 13.86 -12.43 -1.58
N THR A 219 14.43 -12.24 -0.39
CA THR A 219 14.29 -13.16 0.74
C THR A 219 14.27 -12.35 2.02
N ARG A 220 13.53 -12.81 3.01
CA ARG A 220 13.48 -12.24 4.36
C ARG A 220 14.64 -12.74 5.23
N ASP A 221 15.33 -13.81 4.83
CA ASP A 221 16.53 -14.34 5.48
C ASP A 221 17.84 -13.86 4.82
N VAL A 222 18.69 -13.19 5.60
CA VAL A 222 20.02 -12.73 5.15
C VAL A 222 20.91 -13.90 4.73
N ASN A 223 20.85 -15.03 5.42
CA ASN A 223 21.70 -16.19 5.11
C ASN A 223 21.32 -16.80 3.76
N THR A 224 20.04 -16.78 3.42
CA THR A 224 19.56 -17.13 2.10
C THR A 224 20.06 -16.15 1.04
N ALA A 225 20.11 -14.85 1.33
CA ALA A 225 20.69 -13.86 0.41
C ALA A 225 22.21 -14.08 0.22
N ALA A 226 22.93 -14.46 1.27
CA ALA A 226 24.37 -14.77 1.25
C ALA A 226 24.73 -15.99 0.38
N GLN A 227 23.76 -16.75 -0.13
CA GLN A 227 24.01 -17.81 -1.11
C GLN A 227 24.12 -17.28 -2.55
N TYR A 228 23.92 -15.97 -2.77
CA TYR A 228 23.88 -15.36 -4.09
C TYR A 228 24.94 -14.25 -4.27
N PRO A 229 25.68 -14.23 -5.39
CA PRO A 229 25.58 -15.15 -6.53
C PRO A 229 26.03 -16.58 -6.16
N ARG A 230 25.54 -17.57 -6.91
CA ARG A 230 26.02 -18.95 -6.78
C ARG A 230 27.40 -19.05 -7.45
N GLY A 231 28.33 -19.76 -6.81
CA GLY A 231 29.69 -19.92 -7.33
C GLY A 231 30.65 -18.90 -6.70
N ASP A 232 31.35 -18.12 -7.52
CA ASP A 232 32.29 -17.11 -7.04
C ASP A 232 31.57 -15.97 -6.30
N GLN A 233 31.92 -15.81 -5.02
CA GLN A 233 31.37 -14.80 -4.11
C GLN A 233 32.39 -13.72 -3.74
N SER A 234 33.56 -13.68 -4.41
CA SER A 234 34.61 -12.68 -4.18
C SER A 234 34.13 -11.22 -4.28
N SER A 235 33.09 -10.99 -5.09
CA SER A 235 32.45 -9.68 -5.28
C SER A 235 31.01 -9.62 -4.76
N GLN A 236 30.62 -10.53 -3.85
CA GLN A 236 29.27 -10.59 -3.31
C GLN A 236 28.89 -9.30 -2.57
N VAL A 237 27.66 -8.86 -2.78
CA VAL A 237 27.04 -7.76 -2.03
C VAL A 237 25.63 -8.19 -1.64
N ILE A 238 25.28 -8.00 -0.37
CA ILE A 238 23.93 -8.21 0.16
C ILE A 238 23.27 -6.84 0.34
N LEU A 239 22.24 -6.57 -0.46
CA LEU A 239 21.46 -5.34 -0.37
C LEU A 239 20.38 -5.49 0.72
N LYS A 240 20.23 -4.47 1.59
CA LYS A 240 19.05 -4.28 2.44
C LYS A 240 17.99 -3.53 1.65
N LEU A 241 16.79 -4.09 1.60
CA LEU A 241 15.67 -3.58 0.82
C LEU A 241 14.50 -3.23 1.72
N ARG A 242 13.74 -2.20 1.35
CA ARG A 242 12.32 -2.08 1.71
C ARG A 242 11.50 -2.56 0.53
N VAL A 243 10.53 -3.42 0.78
CA VAL A 243 9.67 -4.02 -0.24
C VAL A 243 8.21 -3.78 0.13
N ASN A 244 7.51 -2.98 -0.66
CA ASN A 244 6.07 -2.87 -0.59
C ASN A 244 5.45 -4.10 -1.27
N VAL A 245 4.84 -5.00 -0.50
CA VAL A 245 4.42 -6.30 -1.03
C VAL A 245 3.13 -6.23 -1.85
N GLY A 246 2.35 -5.14 -1.73
CA GLY A 246 1.05 -4.99 -2.38
C GLY A 246 0.15 -6.19 -2.09
N LYS A 247 -0.58 -6.68 -3.09
CA LYS A 247 -1.39 -7.89 -2.93
C LYS A 247 -0.53 -9.16 -3.04
N VAL A 248 -0.56 -10.02 -2.03
CA VAL A 248 0.33 -11.17 -1.88
C VAL A 248 -0.38 -12.49 -2.20
N LEU A 249 0.29 -13.37 -2.95
CA LEU A 249 -0.14 -14.75 -3.21
C LEU A 249 0.75 -15.76 -2.47
N ASN A 250 0.13 -16.65 -1.72
CA ASN A 250 0.80 -17.84 -1.16
C ASN A 250 0.85 -18.98 -2.19
N ILE A 251 2.04 -19.52 -2.44
CA ILE A 251 2.29 -20.70 -3.26
C ILE A 251 2.89 -21.78 -2.34
N ASP A 252 2.04 -22.64 -1.76
CA ASP A 252 2.41 -23.58 -0.69
C ASP A 252 2.53 -25.05 -1.13
N HIS A 253 2.06 -25.40 -2.33
CA HIS A 253 2.11 -26.76 -2.86
C HIS A 253 2.66 -26.82 -4.29
N ARG A 254 3.25 -27.98 -4.64
CA ARG A 254 3.73 -28.26 -5.99
C ARG A 254 2.56 -28.39 -6.96
N GLY A 255 2.78 -27.94 -8.20
CA GLY A 255 1.74 -27.99 -9.24
C GLY A 255 0.69 -26.89 -9.12
N ASN A 256 0.88 -25.91 -8.23
CA ASN A 256 -0.01 -24.77 -8.13
C ASN A 256 -0.09 -24.05 -9.50
N PRO A 257 -1.28 -23.91 -10.11
CA PRO A 257 -1.43 -23.39 -11.46
C PRO A 257 -0.98 -21.92 -11.58
N MET A 258 -0.94 -21.19 -10.47
CA MET A 258 -0.54 -19.79 -10.42
C MET A 258 0.97 -19.60 -10.19
N GLN A 259 1.74 -20.67 -9.94
CA GLN A 259 3.15 -20.58 -9.54
C GLN A 259 4.01 -19.72 -10.50
N LYS A 260 3.73 -19.74 -11.80
CA LYS A 260 4.49 -18.96 -12.81
C LYS A 260 3.74 -17.75 -13.39
N ASN A 261 2.42 -17.66 -13.18
CA ASN A 261 1.52 -16.77 -13.91
C ASN A 261 0.72 -15.81 -13.00
N TRP A 262 1.06 -15.71 -11.71
CA TRP A 262 0.38 -14.89 -10.70
C TRP A 262 0.45 -13.37 -10.94
N ASN A 263 1.41 -12.92 -11.74
CA ASN A 263 1.74 -11.51 -11.92
C ASN A 263 0.70 -10.71 -12.75
N SER A 264 -0.41 -11.33 -13.14
CA SER A 264 -1.63 -10.67 -13.62
C SER A 264 -2.59 -10.23 -12.52
N ASP A 265 -2.48 -10.79 -11.31
CA ASP A 265 -3.47 -10.61 -10.23
C ASP A 265 -2.90 -10.32 -8.84
N TYR A 266 -1.60 -10.55 -8.63
CA TYR A 266 -0.85 -10.29 -7.38
C TYR A 266 0.46 -9.53 -7.59
N ASP A 267 0.81 -8.64 -6.66
CA ASP A 267 2.03 -7.82 -6.69
C ASP A 267 3.27 -8.58 -6.23
N MET A 268 3.06 -9.56 -5.35
CA MET A 268 4.09 -10.47 -4.89
C MET A 268 3.52 -11.88 -4.78
N ALA A 269 4.34 -12.88 -5.09
CA ALA A 269 4.10 -14.26 -4.69
C ALA A 269 5.20 -14.71 -3.72
N TYR A 270 4.86 -15.55 -2.75
CA TYR A 270 5.84 -16.14 -1.85
C TYR A 270 5.65 -17.65 -1.70
N VAL A 271 6.74 -18.31 -1.37
CA VAL A 271 6.78 -19.72 -0.99
C VAL A 271 7.20 -19.82 0.49
N PRO A 272 6.42 -20.46 1.36
CA PRO A 272 6.75 -20.56 2.78
C PRO A 272 7.87 -21.57 3.04
N ALA A 273 8.60 -21.37 4.15
CA ALA A 273 9.87 -22.03 4.41
C ALA A 273 9.79 -23.56 4.59
N TYR A 274 8.64 -24.07 5.03
CA TYR A 274 8.38 -25.51 5.21
C TYR A 274 7.45 -26.10 4.14
N SER A 275 7.33 -25.44 2.99
CA SER A 275 6.62 -26.03 1.85
C SER A 275 7.46 -27.14 1.20
N ARG A 276 6.80 -28.00 0.42
CA ARG A 276 7.47 -29.04 -0.37
C ARG A 276 8.16 -28.52 -1.64
N ILE A 277 8.22 -27.19 -1.82
CA ILE A 277 8.67 -26.52 -3.06
C ILE A 277 10.14 -26.08 -2.96
N VAL A 278 10.56 -25.63 -1.79
CA VAL A 278 11.89 -25.06 -1.50
C VAL A 278 12.65 -25.97 -0.55
N LYS A 279 13.93 -25.67 -0.32
CA LYS A 279 14.70 -26.39 0.71
C LYS A 279 14.06 -26.12 2.07
N HIS A 280 14.07 -27.14 2.92
CA HIS A 280 13.48 -27.06 4.25
C HIS A 280 14.05 -25.86 5.02
N GLY A 281 13.18 -25.02 5.56
CA GLY A 281 13.54 -23.83 6.33
C GLY A 281 13.97 -22.62 5.48
N THR A 282 13.74 -22.62 4.16
CA THR A 282 14.04 -21.45 3.30
C THR A 282 12.81 -20.94 2.59
N GLU A 283 12.58 -19.64 2.57
CA GLU A 283 11.48 -18.99 1.84
C GLU A 283 11.97 -18.36 0.53
N ARG A 284 11.04 -18.05 -0.37
CA ARG A 284 11.33 -17.26 -1.58
C ARG A 284 10.18 -16.31 -1.85
N ASP A 285 10.54 -15.04 -1.95
CA ASP A 285 9.63 -13.95 -2.25
C ASP A 285 9.92 -13.44 -3.66
N CYS A 286 8.88 -13.23 -4.48
CA CYS A 286 9.02 -12.77 -5.86
C CYS A 286 8.07 -11.59 -6.12
N VAL A 287 8.65 -10.42 -6.38
CA VAL A 287 7.93 -9.16 -6.59
C VAL A 287 7.77 -8.90 -8.09
N CYS A 288 6.59 -8.43 -8.51
CA CYS A 288 6.29 -8.22 -9.92
C CYS A 288 6.85 -6.91 -10.46
N ASP A 289 6.58 -5.79 -9.78
CA ASP A 289 6.95 -4.45 -10.22
C ASP A 289 8.23 -3.96 -9.50
N PRO A 290 9.33 -3.68 -10.21
CA PRO A 290 10.53 -3.10 -9.61
C PRO A 290 10.28 -1.82 -8.80
N LYS A 291 9.23 -1.04 -9.10
CA LYS A 291 8.90 0.19 -8.37
C LYS A 291 8.49 -0.04 -6.91
N ARG A 292 8.19 -1.29 -6.54
CA ARG A 292 7.85 -1.70 -5.18
C ARG A 292 9.08 -2.05 -4.32
N ILE A 293 10.30 -1.80 -4.82
CA ILE A 293 11.54 -2.12 -4.13
C ILE A 293 12.42 -0.87 -4.04
N LYS A 294 12.82 -0.51 -2.81
CA LYS A 294 13.85 0.50 -2.54
C LYS A 294 15.09 -0.19 -1.96
N VAL A 295 16.27 0.18 -2.45
CA VAL A 295 17.54 -0.17 -1.79
C VAL A 295 17.76 0.84 -0.69
N VAL A 296 17.83 0.39 0.56
CA VAL A 296 17.92 1.27 1.74
C VAL A 296 19.21 1.09 2.53
N GLY A 297 20.04 0.12 2.16
CA GLY A 297 21.35 -0.08 2.78
C GLY A 297 22.12 -1.26 2.19
N ILE A 298 23.31 -1.47 2.72
CA ILE A 298 24.19 -2.60 2.43
C ILE A 298 24.33 -3.41 3.73
N VAL A 299 24.08 -4.72 3.65
CA VAL A 299 24.24 -5.63 4.79
C VAL A 299 25.66 -6.20 4.83
N ASP A 300 26.19 -6.55 3.65
CA ASP A 300 27.52 -7.12 3.51
C ASP A 300 28.10 -6.79 2.12
N ALA A 301 29.41 -6.56 2.06
CA ALA A 301 30.18 -6.28 0.84
C ALA A 301 31.70 -6.36 1.13
N PRO A 302 32.55 -6.57 0.10
CA PRO A 302 33.99 -6.43 0.24
C PRO A 302 34.38 -5.08 0.84
N ARG A 303 35.25 -5.09 1.86
CA ARG A 303 35.63 -3.91 2.63
C ARG A 303 36.09 -2.73 1.76
N ASN A 304 36.78 -3.00 0.65
CA ASN A 304 37.28 -1.97 -0.25
C ASN A 304 36.18 -1.26 -1.07
N CYS A 305 34.93 -1.71 -1.04
CA CYS A 305 33.83 -1.07 -1.76
C CYS A 305 32.61 -0.71 -0.89
N LEU A 306 32.61 -1.05 0.41
CA LEU A 306 31.49 -0.80 1.31
C LEU A 306 31.15 0.71 1.41
N ASP A 307 32.12 1.55 1.76
CA ASP A 307 31.92 3.01 1.91
C ASP A 307 31.37 3.66 0.63
N TYR A 308 31.87 3.21 -0.53
CA TYR A 308 31.38 3.67 -1.83
C TYR A 308 29.92 3.27 -2.06
N LEU A 309 29.54 2.04 -1.72
CA LEU A 309 28.17 1.56 -1.89
C LEU A 309 27.21 2.26 -0.93
N GLU A 310 27.58 2.45 0.34
CA GLU A 310 26.78 3.17 1.32
C GLU A 310 26.55 4.62 0.88
N THR A 311 27.62 5.31 0.48
CA THR A 311 27.53 6.67 -0.09
C THR A 311 26.64 6.70 -1.33
N LEU A 312 26.72 5.68 -2.18
CA LEU A 312 25.90 5.60 -3.38
C LEU A 312 24.42 5.38 -3.05
N VAL A 313 24.09 4.58 -2.04
CA VAL A 313 22.72 4.39 -1.55
C VAL A 313 22.18 5.72 -1.04
N GLU A 314 22.89 6.43 -0.17
CA GLU A 314 22.45 7.73 0.35
C GLU A 314 22.18 8.75 -0.77
N LYS A 315 23.07 8.84 -1.77
CA LYS A 315 22.89 9.73 -2.93
C LYS A 315 21.71 9.38 -3.81
N CYS A 316 21.30 8.11 -3.83
CA CYS A 316 20.23 7.59 -4.68
C CYS A 316 18.91 7.38 -3.93
N LYS A 317 18.84 7.66 -2.62
CA LYS A 317 17.58 7.66 -1.86
C LYS A 317 16.62 8.66 -2.52
N LYS A 318 15.52 8.14 -3.05
CA LYS A 318 14.37 8.89 -3.56
C LYS A 318 13.13 8.50 -2.77
#